data_AF-A0A7R9GT22-F1
#
_entry.id   AF-A0A7R9GT22-F1
#
_cell.length_a   1.000
_cell.length_b   1.000
_cell.length_c   1.000
_cell.angle_alpha   90.00
_cell.angle_beta   90.00
_cell.angle_gamma   90.00
#
_symmetry.space_group_name_H-M   'P 1'
#
loop_
_entity.id
_entity.type
_entity.pdbx_description
1 polymer ?
#
loop_
_entity_poly.entity_id
_entity_poly.type
_entity_poly.pdbx_seq_one_letter_code
_entity_poly.pdbx_strand_id
1 'polypeptide(L)'
;MAGANSDGVELLQNYLDITGDVQSVSLLGMRVFPGNLVQSQLIQEWISNYRTLLNVWRLWKQRAQFDIAMSAYSPSEKPAQQVFVSCNFCGKSVSAQMNGMNRNRTALARLGGTSQKLKMSSCPQCRKPLPRCAICLVYMGTPSGQYLPMNNSNGRSGSSSAKLAEFGTWFTWCQSCRHGGHAAHMTHWFREHLECPVTACTCRCISLDAACKVTPVLSSKT
;
A
#
# COMPACT_ATOMS: atom_id res chain seq x y z
N MET A 1 24.11 -2.06 -37.05
CA MET A 1 23.33 -1.31 -36.04
C MET A 1 23.10 -2.26 -34.88
N ALA A 2 23.54 -1.91 -33.67
CA ALA A 2 23.32 -2.77 -32.51
C ALA A 2 21.82 -2.77 -32.15
N GLY A 3 21.25 -3.95 -31.90
CA GLY A 3 19.84 -4.14 -31.56
C GLY A 3 19.66 -4.50 -30.09
N ALA A 4 18.50 -5.05 -29.73
CA ALA A 4 18.25 -5.62 -28.39
C ALA A 4 18.93 -6.99 -28.23
N ASN A 5 20.23 -7.06 -28.51
CA ASN A 5 21.08 -8.24 -28.49
C ASN A 5 22.37 -7.98 -27.67
N SER A 6 23.29 -8.95 -27.62
CA SER A 6 24.56 -8.83 -26.90
C SER A 6 25.35 -7.58 -27.26
N ASP A 7 25.42 -7.24 -28.55
CA ASP A 7 26.19 -6.10 -29.05
C ASP A 7 25.60 -4.77 -28.55
N GLY A 8 24.27 -4.72 -28.37
CA GLY A 8 23.59 -3.60 -27.74
C GLY A 8 23.94 -3.45 -26.25
N VAL A 9 24.12 -4.57 -25.55
CA VAL A 9 24.57 -4.55 -24.14
C VAL A 9 25.99 -4.02 -24.04
N GLU A 10 26.90 -4.48 -24.91
CA GLU A 10 28.29 -4.00 -24.95
C GLU A 10 28.38 -2.50 -25.28
N LEU A 11 27.57 -2.02 -26.23
CA LEU A 11 27.49 -0.59 -26.55
C LEU A 11 27.07 0.24 -25.33
N LEU A 12 26.08 -0.23 -24.57
CA LEU A 12 25.62 0.45 -23.36
C LEU A 12 26.65 0.37 -22.23
N GLN A 13 27.43 -0.72 -22.14
CA GLN A 13 28.55 -0.81 -21.20
C GLN A 13 29.59 0.27 -21.51
N ASN A 14 30.01 0.40 -22.77
CA ASN A 14 30.95 1.44 -23.18
C ASN A 14 30.42 2.86 -22.89
N TYR A 15 29.13 3.09 -23.12
CA TYR A 15 28.49 4.36 -22.73
C TYR A 15 28.54 4.60 -21.21
N LEU A 16 28.27 3.56 -20.41
CA LEU A 16 28.35 3.64 -18.94
C LEU A 16 29.77 3.95 -18.49
N ASP A 17 30.78 3.31 -19.06
CA ASP A 17 32.19 3.50 -18.67
C ASP A 17 32.70 4.91 -18.97
N ILE A 18 32.16 5.56 -20.02
CA ILE A 18 32.50 6.94 -20.38
C ILE A 18 31.74 7.96 -19.53
N THR A 19 30.45 7.72 -19.26
CA THR A 19 29.55 8.75 -18.70
C THR A 19 29.25 8.57 -17.21
N GLY A 20 29.35 7.35 -16.69
CA GLY A 20 28.87 6.99 -15.36
C GLY A 20 27.34 6.97 -15.22
N ASP A 21 26.58 7.13 -16.30
CA ASP A 21 25.11 7.22 -16.28
C ASP A 21 24.45 5.85 -16.13
N VAL A 22 24.52 5.32 -14.90
CA VAL A 22 23.94 4.03 -14.51
C VAL A 22 22.41 4.02 -14.60
N GLN A 23 21.77 5.19 -14.50
CA GLN A 23 20.31 5.31 -14.59
C GLN A 23 19.84 4.94 -16.00
N SER A 24 20.43 5.55 -17.03
CA SER A 24 20.02 5.35 -18.42
C SER A 24 20.20 3.90 -18.84
N VAL A 25 21.36 3.31 -18.59
CA VAL A 25 21.63 1.91 -18.96
C VAL A 25 20.77 0.92 -18.17
N SER A 26 20.44 1.19 -16.91
CA SER A 26 19.51 0.34 -16.14
C SER A 26 18.09 0.39 -16.68
N LEU A 27 17.63 1.59 -17.07
CA LEU A 27 16.28 1.78 -17.63
C LEU A 27 16.16 1.17 -19.03
N LEU A 28 17.18 1.34 -19.87
CA LEU A 28 17.25 0.71 -21.20
C LEU A 28 17.38 -0.80 -21.07
N GLY A 29 18.26 -1.27 -20.17
CA GLY A 29 18.43 -2.66 -19.75
C GLY A 29 17.08 -3.35 -19.52
N MET A 30 16.26 -2.76 -18.66
CA MET A 30 14.93 -3.26 -18.33
C MET A 30 13.94 -3.24 -19.51
N ARG A 31 13.88 -2.14 -20.26
CA ARG A 31 12.77 -1.89 -21.20
C ARG A 31 13.00 -2.43 -22.61
N VAL A 32 14.25 -2.57 -23.01
CA VAL A 32 14.62 -2.84 -24.41
C VAL A 32 15.04 -4.28 -24.61
N PHE A 33 15.73 -4.89 -23.64
CA PHE A 33 16.29 -6.23 -23.81
C PHE A 33 15.30 -7.34 -23.44
N PRO A 34 15.36 -8.50 -24.12
CA PRO A 34 14.57 -9.66 -23.77
C PRO A 34 14.98 -10.22 -22.40
N GLY A 35 14.04 -10.92 -21.74
CA GLY A 35 14.20 -11.38 -20.36
C GLY A 35 15.47 -12.21 -20.09
N ASN A 36 15.94 -13.01 -21.05
CA ASN A 36 17.19 -13.78 -20.91
C ASN A 36 18.42 -12.88 -20.76
N LEU A 37 18.47 -11.74 -21.48
CA LEU A 37 19.56 -10.77 -21.36
C LEU A 37 19.39 -9.92 -20.11
N VAL A 38 18.15 -9.57 -19.73
CA VAL A 38 17.89 -8.84 -18.47
C VAL A 38 18.42 -9.63 -17.26
N GLN A 39 18.32 -10.96 -17.29
CA GLN A 39 18.84 -11.84 -16.24
C GLN A 39 20.35 -12.08 -16.31
N SER A 40 21.05 -11.52 -17.30
CA SER A 40 22.51 -11.59 -17.36
C SER A 40 23.15 -10.86 -16.18
N GLN A 41 24.31 -11.35 -15.74
CA GLN A 41 25.04 -10.78 -14.61
C GLN A 41 25.29 -9.27 -14.80
N LEU A 42 25.68 -8.85 -16.00
CA LEU A 42 26.02 -7.46 -16.29
C LEU A 42 24.83 -6.50 -16.12
N ILE A 43 23.67 -6.85 -16.69
CA ILE A 43 22.47 -6.00 -16.55
C ILE A 43 21.97 -6.02 -15.09
N GLN A 44 22.07 -7.16 -14.39
CA GLN A 44 21.75 -7.23 -12.97
C GLN A 44 22.69 -6.36 -12.12
N GLU A 45 23.97 -6.23 -12.48
CA GLU A 45 24.92 -5.33 -11.83
C GLU A 45 24.54 -3.85 -12.06
N TRP A 46 24.19 -3.45 -13.28
CA TRP A 46 23.69 -2.09 -13.55
C TRP A 46 22.47 -1.76 -12.69
N ILE A 47 21.50 -2.67 -12.67
CA ILE A 47 20.30 -2.58 -11.85
C ILE A 47 20.70 -2.43 -10.38
N SER A 48 21.54 -3.31 -9.85
CA SER A 48 22.00 -3.27 -8.45
C SER A 48 22.69 -1.95 -8.09
N ASN A 49 23.55 -1.44 -8.97
CA ASN A 49 24.25 -0.18 -8.79
C ASN A 49 23.30 1.02 -8.79
N TYR A 50 22.35 1.07 -9.72
CA TYR A 50 21.34 2.12 -9.73
C TYR A 50 20.45 2.09 -8.48
N ARG A 51 20.07 0.89 -8.02
CA ARG A 51 19.33 0.71 -6.76
C ARG A 51 20.11 1.23 -5.56
N THR A 52 21.40 0.92 -5.50
CA THR A 52 22.31 1.38 -4.46
C THR A 52 22.42 2.90 -4.47
N LEU A 53 22.60 3.50 -5.65
CA LEU A 53 22.64 4.96 -5.81
C LEU A 53 21.37 5.64 -5.29
N LEU A 54 20.20 5.14 -5.71
CA LEU A 54 18.91 5.66 -5.23
C LEU A 54 18.75 5.53 -3.72
N ASN A 55 19.24 4.45 -3.12
CA ASN A 55 19.20 4.26 -1.68
C ASN A 55 20.13 5.25 -0.94
N VAL A 56 21.37 5.44 -1.43
CA VAL A 56 22.33 6.39 -0.84
C VAL A 56 21.77 7.81 -0.90
N TRP A 57 21.14 8.19 -2.02
CA TRP A 57 20.50 9.50 -2.20
C TRP A 57 19.13 9.61 -1.51
N ARG A 58 18.67 8.57 -0.83
CA ARG A 58 17.37 8.50 -0.14
C ARG A 58 16.18 8.76 -1.07
N LEU A 59 16.32 8.43 -2.35
CA LEU A 59 15.29 8.54 -3.38
C LEU A 59 14.36 7.30 -3.36
N TRP A 60 13.76 7.04 -2.20
CA TRP A 60 12.98 5.82 -1.93
C TRP A 60 11.77 5.67 -2.85
N LYS A 61 11.12 6.77 -3.20
CA LYS A 61 9.95 6.76 -4.09
C LYS A 61 10.34 6.33 -5.50
N GLN A 62 11.42 6.91 -6.03
CA GLN A 62 11.96 6.58 -7.34
C GLN A 62 12.43 5.13 -7.38
N ARG A 63 13.11 4.68 -6.31
CA ARG A 63 13.52 3.28 -6.12
C ARG A 63 12.33 2.33 -6.18
N ALA A 64 11.25 2.63 -5.46
CA ALA A 64 10.03 1.81 -5.44
C ALA A 64 9.34 1.79 -6.81
N GLN A 65 9.25 2.94 -7.50
CA GLN A 65 8.69 3.00 -8.85
C GLN A 65 9.50 2.15 -9.84
N PHE A 66 10.82 2.19 -9.75
CA PHE A 66 11.71 1.37 -10.57
C PHE A 66 11.52 -0.14 -10.29
N ASP A 67 11.38 -0.56 -9.03
CA ASP A 67 11.08 -1.96 -8.70
C ASP A 67 9.72 -2.44 -9.22
N ILE A 68 8.69 -1.60 -9.11
CA ILE A 68 7.35 -1.94 -9.61
C ILE A 68 7.42 -2.15 -11.12
N ALA A 69 8.12 -1.28 -11.84
CA ALA A 69 8.33 -1.41 -13.29
C ALA A 69 9.09 -2.70 -13.64
N MET A 70 10.12 -3.06 -12.88
CA MET A 70 10.86 -4.32 -13.05
C MET A 70 10.00 -5.56 -12.80
N SER A 71 9.11 -5.52 -11.80
CA SER A 71 8.28 -6.67 -11.43
C SER A 71 7.34 -7.14 -12.54
N ALA A 72 7.02 -6.27 -13.50
CA ALA A 72 6.25 -6.62 -14.69
C ALA A 72 6.95 -7.66 -15.58
N TYR A 73 8.29 -7.71 -15.54
CA TYR A 73 9.13 -8.61 -16.33
C TYR A 73 9.49 -9.91 -15.59
N SER A 74 9.30 -9.95 -14.26
CA SER A 74 9.43 -11.14 -13.41
C SER A 74 8.13 -11.42 -12.65
N PRO A 75 7.03 -11.79 -13.34
CA PRO A 75 5.71 -11.91 -12.72
C PRO A 75 5.60 -13.06 -11.70
N SER A 76 6.57 -13.99 -11.67
CA SER A 76 6.65 -15.06 -10.67
C SER A 76 7.13 -14.57 -9.29
N GLU A 77 7.78 -13.41 -9.22
CA GLU A 77 8.36 -12.87 -7.99
C GLU A 77 7.46 -11.81 -7.35
N LYS A 78 6.17 -12.10 -7.20
CA LYS A 78 5.31 -11.22 -6.41
C LYS A 78 5.77 -11.27 -4.94
N PRO A 79 6.08 -10.12 -4.32
CA PRO A 79 6.50 -10.10 -2.93
C PRO A 79 5.38 -10.65 -2.04
N ALA A 80 5.75 -11.47 -1.06
CA ALA A 80 4.82 -11.98 -0.08
C ALA A 80 4.21 -10.81 0.72
N GLN A 81 2.92 -10.94 1.08
CA GLN A 81 2.28 -9.99 1.98
C GLN A 81 2.96 -10.04 3.35
N GLN A 82 3.39 -8.89 3.85
CA GLN A 82 4.16 -8.80 5.09
C GLN A 82 3.28 -8.53 6.33
N VAL A 83 2.07 -8.00 6.14
CA VAL A 83 1.18 -7.58 7.24
C VAL A 83 -0.21 -8.18 7.03
N PHE A 84 -0.74 -8.79 8.09
CA PHE A 84 -2.05 -9.42 8.10
C PHE A 84 -2.90 -8.87 9.24
N VAL A 85 -4.23 -8.84 9.03
CA VAL A 85 -5.20 -8.49 10.07
C VAL A 85 -5.91 -9.76 10.55
N SER A 86 -5.90 -10.00 11.85
CA SER A 86 -6.52 -11.16 12.49
C SER A 86 -7.65 -10.74 13.44
N CYS A 87 -8.54 -11.69 13.72
CA CYS A 87 -9.61 -11.51 14.69
C CYS A 87 -9.07 -11.64 16.12
N ASN A 88 -9.35 -10.67 16.98
CA ASN A 88 -8.96 -10.69 18.39
C ASN A 88 -9.57 -11.85 19.20
N PHE A 89 -10.64 -12.48 18.70
CA PHE A 89 -11.31 -13.54 19.43
C PHE A 89 -10.91 -14.96 19.02
N CYS A 90 -10.62 -15.20 17.73
CA CYS A 90 -10.30 -16.54 17.23
C CYS A 90 -8.94 -16.63 16.54
N GLY A 91 -8.20 -15.52 16.44
CA GLY A 91 -6.88 -15.45 15.83
C GLY A 91 -6.83 -15.60 14.31
N LYS A 92 -7.95 -15.96 13.66
CA LYS A 92 -7.98 -16.18 12.19
C LYS A 92 -8.04 -14.86 11.42
N SER A 93 -7.50 -14.88 10.20
CA SER A 93 -7.52 -13.73 9.28
C SER A 93 -8.95 -13.22 9.06
N VAL A 94 -9.10 -11.90 9.07
CA VAL A 94 -10.38 -11.22 8.74
C VAL A 94 -10.37 -10.64 7.31
N SER A 95 -9.25 -10.79 6.58
CA SER A 95 -9.14 -10.30 5.21
C SER A 95 -10.01 -11.10 4.25
N ALA A 96 -10.83 -10.41 3.46
CA ALA A 96 -11.71 -11.04 2.47
C ALA A 96 -10.91 -11.73 1.34
N GLN A 97 -9.74 -11.19 0.97
CA GLN A 97 -8.87 -11.77 -0.06
C GLN A 97 -8.44 -13.21 0.26
N MET A 98 -8.13 -13.53 1.52
CA MET A 98 -7.68 -14.89 1.89
C MET A 98 -8.80 -15.93 1.79
N ASN A 99 -10.07 -15.52 1.83
CA ASN A 99 -11.19 -16.44 1.70
C ASN A 99 -11.46 -16.85 0.24
N GLY A 100 -10.92 -16.11 -0.74
CA GLY A 100 -11.09 -16.38 -2.17
C GLY A 100 -10.13 -17.43 -2.75
N MET A 101 -8.95 -17.61 -2.15
CA MET A 101 -7.95 -18.57 -2.67
C MET A 101 -8.21 -20.02 -2.23
N ASN A 102 -9.00 -20.26 -1.17
CA ASN A 102 -9.04 -21.57 -0.52
C ASN A 102 -10.39 -22.31 -0.63
N ARG A 103 -11.25 -21.91 -1.58
CA ARG A 103 -12.52 -22.61 -1.83
C ARG A 103 -12.82 -22.76 -3.30
N ASN A 104 -12.26 -23.84 -3.86
CA ASN A 104 -13.03 -24.67 -4.77
C ASN A 104 -14.24 -25.23 -3.98
N ARG A 105 -15.30 -24.43 -3.83
CA ARG A 105 -16.69 -24.79 -3.44
C ARG A 105 -17.49 -23.54 -3.01
N THR A 106 -18.35 -23.05 -3.91
CA THR A 106 -19.81 -22.88 -3.73
C THR A 106 -20.39 -22.23 -2.46
N ALA A 107 -19.63 -21.51 -1.64
CA ALA A 107 -20.13 -20.93 -0.38
C ALA A 107 -20.48 -19.42 -0.44
N LEU A 108 -20.25 -18.75 -1.57
CA LEU A 108 -20.73 -17.38 -1.82
C LEU A 108 -21.88 -17.33 -2.85
N ALA A 109 -22.53 -18.47 -3.11
CA ALA A 109 -23.66 -18.58 -4.03
C ALA A 109 -25.00 -18.86 -3.32
N ARG A 110 -25.04 -18.83 -1.97
CA ARG A 110 -26.27 -19.11 -1.18
C ARG A 110 -26.80 -17.93 -0.36
N LEU A 111 -26.31 -16.72 -0.60
CA LEU A 111 -27.02 -15.51 -0.19
C LEU A 111 -27.34 -14.72 -1.46
N GLY A 112 -28.64 -14.62 -1.75
CA GLY A 112 -29.21 -14.24 -3.03
C GLY A 112 -28.67 -12.94 -3.63
N GLY A 113 -28.80 -12.85 -4.95
CA GLY A 113 -28.40 -11.73 -5.78
C GLY A 113 -29.13 -10.43 -5.46
N THR A 114 -28.64 -9.73 -4.44
CA THR A 114 -28.81 -8.29 -4.30
C THR A 114 -27.43 -7.67 -4.15
N SER A 115 -27.21 -6.51 -4.76
CA SER A 115 -25.95 -5.75 -4.79
C SER A 115 -25.57 -5.17 -3.39
N GLN A 116 -25.89 -5.88 -2.32
CA GLN A 116 -25.54 -5.54 -0.95
C GLN A 116 -24.08 -5.91 -0.74
N LYS A 117 -23.20 -4.95 -1.04
CA LYS A 117 -21.79 -4.94 -0.64
C LYS A 117 -21.66 -5.57 0.75
N LEU A 118 -20.91 -6.68 0.84
CA LEU A 118 -20.64 -7.44 2.05
C LEU A 118 -20.27 -6.49 3.20
N LYS A 119 -21.23 -6.22 4.10
CA LYS A 119 -21.00 -5.43 5.31
C LYS A 119 -20.17 -6.29 6.26
N MET A 120 -18.85 -6.10 6.22
CA MET A 120 -17.90 -6.81 7.08
C MET A 120 -17.95 -6.22 8.50
N SER A 121 -19.05 -6.43 9.24
CA SER A 121 -19.18 -5.97 10.63
C SER A 121 -18.71 -7.01 11.66
N SER A 122 -18.45 -8.24 11.20
CA SER A 122 -18.14 -9.40 12.04
C SER A 122 -17.08 -10.29 11.41
N CYS A 123 -16.34 -11.04 12.24
CA CYS A 123 -15.36 -12.02 11.78
C CYS A 123 -16.01 -13.10 10.90
N PRO A 124 -15.47 -13.42 9.72
CA PRO A 124 -16.04 -14.43 8.82
C PRO A 124 -15.99 -15.85 9.41
N GLN A 125 -15.09 -16.11 10.36
CA GLN A 125 -14.96 -17.43 10.99
C GLN A 125 -15.85 -17.59 12.23
N CYS A 126 -15.69 -16.72 13.24
CA CYS A 126 -16.33 -16.90 14.54
C CYS A 126 -17.55 -16.01 14.75
N ARG A 127 -17.90 -15.17 13.77
CA ARG A 127 -19.05 -14.24 13.76
C ARG A 127 -19.07 -13.18 14.86
N LYS A 128 -18.05 -13.14 15.74
CA LYS A 128 -17.87 -12.08 16.73
C LYS A 128 -17.61 -10.73 16.04
N PRO A 129 -18.07 -9.61 16.65
CA PRO A 129 -17.97 -8.28 16.04
C PRO A 129 -16.52 -7.86 15.78
N LEU A 130 -16.29 -7.10 14.72
CA LEU A 130 -14.99 -6.47 14.48
C LEU A 130 -14.76 -5.25 15.39
N PRO A 131 -13.52 -4.75 15.51
CA PRO A 131 -13.25 -3.49 16.20
C PRO A 131 -14.11 -2.34 15.66
N ARG A 132 -14.51 -1.43 16.55
CA ARG A 132 -15.25 -0.21 16.21
C ARG A 132 -14.34 1.00 16.32
N CYS A 133 -14.66 2.04 15.56
CA CYS A 133 -14.05 3.34 15.74
C CYS A 133 -14.37 3.89 17.13
N ALA A 134 -13.36 4.38 17.86
CA ALA A 134 -13.53 4.97 19.18
C ALA A 134 -14.42 6.21 19.22
N ILE A 135 -14.55 6.92 18.08
CA ILE A 135 -15.34 8.15 17.97
C ILE A 135 -16.77 7.86 17.47
N CYS A 136 -16.93 7.32 16.25
CA CYS A 136 -18.25 7.13 15.67
C CYS A 136 -18.89 5.77 15.93
N LEU A 137 -18.19 4.86 16.61
CA LEU A 137 -18.67 3.52 16.98
C LEU A 137 -19.06 2.63 15.76
N VAL A 138 -18.69 2.99 14.55
CA VAL A 138 -18.91 2.16 13.37
C VAL A 138 -17.83 1.08 13.25
N TYR A 139 -18.22 -0.12 12.83
CA TYR A 139 -17.33 -1.27 12.67
C TYR A 139 -16.29 -1.09 11.56
N MET A 140 -15.06 -1.53 11.83
CA MET A 140 -13.97 -1.66 10.87
C MET A 140 -14.43 -2.48 9.66
N GLY A 141 -14.21 -1.95 8.44
CA GLY A 141 -14.67 -2.58 7.20
C GLY A 141 -16.02 -2.06 6.68
N THR A 142 -16.71 -1.21 7.45
CA THR A 142 -17.84 -0.42 6.95
C THR A 142 -17.29 0.85 6.28
N PRO A 143 -17.63 1.16 5.02
CA PRO A 143 -17.22 2.42 4.41
C PRO A 143 -17.82 3.60 5.19
N SER A 144 -16.99 4.33 5.93
CA SER A 144 -17.43 5.44 6.78
C SER A 144 -18.00 6.63 5.98
N GLY A 145 -17.74 6.67 4.66
CA GLY A 145 -18.23 7.70 3.74
C GLY A 145 -19.69 7.54 3.29
N GLN A 146 -20.44 6.54 3.78
CA GLN A 146 -21.87 6.38 3.44
C GLN A 146 -22.81 7.34 4.20
N TYR A 147 -22.29 8.13 5.14
CA TYR A 147 -23.09 9.08 5.93
C TYR A 147 -22.93 10.54 5.51
N LEU A 148 -22.18 10.85 4.45
CA LEU A 148 -22.26 12.14 3.80
C LEU A 148 -23.40 12.09 2.75
N PRO A 149 -24.29 13.09 2.69
CA PRO A 149 -25.36 13.10 1.71
C PRO A 149 -24.72 13.07 0.32
N MET A 150 -24.96 11.97 -0.40
CA MET A 150 -24.46 11.75 -1.74
C MET A 150 -25.11 12.79 -2.65
N ASN A 151 -24.40 13.89 -2.92
CA ASN A 151 -24.82 14.81 -3.97
C ASN A 151 -24.70 14.04 -5.29
N ASN A 152 -25.85 13.78 -5.90
CA ASN A 152 -25.99 12.93 -7.07
C ASN A 152 -25.50 13.68 -8.33
N SER A 153 -24.19 13.84 -8.49
CA SER A 153 -23.61 14.29 -9.76
C SER A 153 -23.38 13.09 -10.66
N ASN A 154 -24.40 12.84 -11.48
CA ASN A 154 -24.43 11.89 -12.57
C ASN A 154 -23.24 12.14 -13.53
N GLY A 155 -22.23 11.26 -13.50
CA GLY A 155 -21.03 11.37 -14.32
C GLY A 155 -20.57 10.00 -14.79
N ARG A 156 -21.07 9.58 -15.95
CA ARG A 156 -20.58 8.42 -16.70
C ARG A 156 -19.10 8.64 -17.03
N SER A 157 -18.21 7.82 -16.49
CA SER A 157 -16.92 7.54 -17.12
C SER A 157 -16.48 6.12 -16.81
N GLY A 158 -16.38 5.31 -17.86
CA GLY A 158 -15.84 3.97 -17.84
C GLY A 158 -14.33 4.02 -17.69
N SER A 159 -13.85 3.51 -16.56
CA SER A 159 -12.52 2.95 -16.37
C SER A 159 -12.62 2.15 -15.08
N SER A 160 -12.58 0.83 -15.17
CA SER A 160 -12.62 -0.09 -14.02
C SER A 160 -11.29 -0.09 -13.26
N SER A 161 -10.79 1.10 -12.92
CA SER A 161 -9.88 1.28 -11.81
C SER A 161 -10.69 1.09 -10.54
N ALA A 162 -10.36 0.07 -9.74
CA ALA A 162 -11.00 -0.14 -8.45
C ALA A 162 -10.84 1.14 -7.63
N LYS A 163 -11.92 1.94 -7.50
CA LYS A 163 -11.91 3.17 -6.70
C LYS A 163 -11.50 2.79 -5.28
N LEU A 164 -10.26 3.09 -4.92
CA LEU A 164 -9.75 2.87 -3.58
C LEU A 164 -10.57 3.69 -2.60
N ALA A 165 -10.79 3.17 -1.40
CA ALA A 165 -11.43 3.93 -0.34
C ALA A 165 -10.60 5.19 -0.05
N GLU A 166 -11.26 6.33 0.16
CA GLU A 166 -10.58 7.57 0.54
C GLU A 166 -9.88 7.39 1.88
N PHE A 167 -8.68 7.98 2.02
CA PHE A 167 -7.84 7.83 3.21
C PHE A 167 -8.60 8.11 4.52
N GLY A 168 -9.48 9.12 4.54
CA GLY A 168 -10.27 9.47 5.73
C GLY A 168 -11.14 8.33 6.28
N THR A 169 -11.54 7.39 5.42
CA THR A 169 -12.37 6.22 5.77
C THR A 169 -11.55 5.00 6.20
N TRP A 170 -10.22 5.05 6.07
CA TRP A 170 -9.35 3.94 6.48
C TRP A 170 -9.34 3.83 7.99
N PHE A 171 -9.22 2.60 8.50
CA PHE A 171 -9.08 2.38 9.92
C PHE A 171 -7.60 2.50 10.32
N THR A 172 -7.30 3.35 11.30
CA THR A 172 -5.97 3.55 11.88
C THR A 172 -6.00 3.19 13.36
N TRP A 173 -4.87 2.76 13.91
CA TRP A 173 -4.76 2.36 15.31
C TRP A 173 -3.38 2.66 15.90
N CYS A 174 -3.32 2.87 17.20
CA CYS A 174 -2.07 2.98 17.94
C CYS A 174 -1.46 1.59 18.12
N GLN A 175 -0.16 1.45 17.86
CA GLN A 175 0.53 0.17 18.03
C GLN A 175 0.73 -0.22 19.50
N SER A 176 0.67 0.75 20.43
CA SER A 176 0.84 0.50 21.87
C SER A 176 -0.48 0.10 22.54
N CYS A 177 -1.53 0.93 22.46
CA CYS A 177 -2.80 0.63 23.13
C CYS A 177 -3.79 -0.18 22.26
N ARG A 178 -3.49 -0.38 20.97
CA ARG A 178 -4.35 -1.10 19.99
C ARG A 178 -5.74 -0.51 19.78
N HIS A 179 -6.03 0.66 20.36
CA HIS A 179 -7.24 1.42 20.08
C HIS A 179 -7.09 2.23 18.78
N GLY A 180 -8.22 2.51 18.14
CA GLY A 180 -8.22 3.12 16.83
C GLY A 180 -9.58 3.57 16.34
N GLY A 181 -9.61 4.04 15.10
CA GLY A 181 -10.80 4.54 14.45
C GLY A 181 -10.54 4.94 13.01
N HIS A 182 -11.51 5.60 12.40
CA HIS A 182 -11.32 6.12 11.05
C HIS A 182 -10.28 7.24 11.05
N ALA A 183 -9.41 7.26 10.05
CA ALA A 183 -8.30 8.21 9.96
C ALA A 183 -8.78 9.65 10.14
N ALA A 184 -9.89 10.04 9.50
CA ALA A 184 -10.45 11.39 9.64
C ALA A 184 -10.85 11.73 11.09
N HIS A 185 -11.53 10.81 11.80
CA HIS A 185 -11.91 11.03 13.20
C HIS A 185 -10.71 11.05 14.13
N MET A 186 -9.72 10.18 13.90
CA MET A 186 -8.51 10.14 14.71
C MET A 186 -7.68 11.42 14.50
N THR A 187 -7.47 11.84 13.25
CA THR A 187 -6.78 13.09 12.92
C THR A 187 -7.51 14.30 13.51
N HIS A 188 -8.84 14.34 13.48
CA HIS A 188 -9.61 15.43 14.08
C HIS A 188 -9.44 15.46 15.62
N TRP A 189 -9.61 14.33 16.30
CA TRP A 189 -9.44 14.21 17.75
C TRP A 189 -8.07 14.71 18.22
N PHE A 190 -7.00 14.28 17.55
CA PHE A 190 -5.63 14.62 17.95
C PHE A 190 -5.18 16.04 17.60
N ARG A 191 -6.03 16.88 17.00
CA ARG A 191 -5.74 18.33 16.87
C ARG A 191 -5.73 19.04 18.22
N GLU A 192 -6.59 18.57 19.13
CA GLU A 192 -6.83 19.22 20.42
C GLU A 192 -6.49 18.29 21.60
N HIS A 193 -6.25 16.99 21.34
CA HIS A 193 -6.02 15.99 22.37
C HIS A 193 -4.70 15.26 22.13
N LEU A 194 -3.98 14.92 23.21
CA LEU A 194 -2.77 14.09 23.14
C LEU A 194 -3.03 12.62 23.51
N GLU A 195 -4.12 12.36 24.23
CA GLU A 195 -4.47 11.06 24.79
C GLU A 195 -5.52 10.32 23.94
N CYS A 196 -5.55 9.00 24.10
CA CYS A 196 -6.47 8.12 23.42
C CYS A 196 -7.94 8.50 23.68
N PRO A 197 -8.82 8.52 22.66
CA PRO A 197 -10.25 8.82 22.84
C PRO A 197 -11.04 7.73 23.59
N VAL A 198 -10.43 6.57 23.86
CA VAL A 198 -11.07 5.49 24.61
C VAL A 198 -11.05 5.83 26.10
N THR A 199 -12.23 5.87 26.71
CA THR A 199 -12.41 6.09 28.15
C THR A 199 -11.50 5.19 28.99
N ALA A 200 -10.87 5.77 30.01
CA ALA A 200 -9.89 5.13 30.90
C ALA A 200 -8.57 4.67 30.25
N CYS A 201 -8.33 4.97 28.97
CA CYS A 201 -7.02 4.75 28.34
C CYS A 201 -6.14 6.00 28.46
N THR A 202 -5.04 5.92 29.21
CA THR A 202 -4.08 7.03 29.42
C THR A 202 -2.95 7.05 28.37
N CYS A 203 -3.09 6.33 27.26
CA CYS A 203 -2.07 6.26 26.22
C CYS A 203 -1.98 7.58 25.46
N ARG A 204 -0.79 8.21 25.44
CA ARG A 204 -0.48 9.40 24.64
C ARG A 204 -0.20 9.02 23.17
N CYS A 205 -1.24 8.58 22.47
CA CYS A 205 -1.13 7.99 21.14
C CYS A 205 -0.41 8.89 20.12
N ILE A 206 -0.68 10.20 20.14
CA ILE A 206 -0.11 11.12 19.14
C ILE A 206 1.40 11.31 19.29
N SER A 207 1.91 11.27 20.53
CA SER A 207 3.36 11.41 20.79
C SER A 207 4.16 10.18 20.31
N LEU A 208 3.48 9.06 20.10
CA LEU A 208 4.05 7.83 19.57
C LEU A 208 4.00 7.77 18.04
N ASP A 209 3.26 8.68 17.39
CA ASP A 209 3.21 8.75 15.94
C ASP A 209 4.52 9.31 15.39
N ALA A 210 5.17 8.53 14.52
CA ALA A 210 6.44 8.93 13.91
C ALA A 210 6.30 10.20 13.06
N ALA A 211 5.10 10.45 12.52
CA ALA A 211 4.80 11.66 11.76
C ALA A 211 4.91 12.95 12.60
N CYS A 212 4.64 12.89 13.91
CA CYS A 212 4.77 14.04 14.80
C CYS A 212 6.22 14.39 15.16
N LYS A 213 7.18 13.50 14.91
CA LYS A 213 8.62 13.77 15.13
C LYS A 213 9.32 14.39 13.92
N VAL A 214 8.62 14.53 12.79
CA VAL A 214 9.14 15.26 11.64
C VAL A 214 8.94 16.75 11.92
N THR A 215 9.98 17.42 12.42
CA THR A 215 9.97 18.86 12.65
C THR A 215 9.61 19.60 11.36
N PRO A 216 8.73 20.62 11.41
CA PRO A 216 8.53 21.50 10.27
C PRO A 216 9.83 22.25 10.01
N VAL A 217 10.30 22.20 8.77
CA VAL A 217 11.35 23.11 8.28
C VAL A 217 10.86 24.52 8.59
N LEU A 218 11.61 25.21 9.47
CA LEU A 218 11.36 26.57 9.89
C LEU A 218 11.11 27.46 8.66
N SER A 219 9.87 27.92 8.48
CA SER A 219 9.64 29.16 7.73
C SER A 219 10.06 30.30 8.64
N SER A 220 11.26 30.81 8.42
CA SER A 220 11.66 32.14 8.88
C SER A 220 10.69 33.14 8.27
N LYS A 221 9.84 33.74 9.10
CA LYS A 221 9.20 35.00 8.76
C LYS A 221 10.20 36.10 9.12
N THR A 222 10.54 36.86 8.08
CA THR A 222 11.08 38.24 8.02
C THR A 222 11.28 38.96 9.34
#